data_AF-A0A3G2L2Z8-F1
#
_entry.id   AF-A0A3G2L2Z8-F1
#
_cell.length_a   1.000
_cell.length_b   1.000
_cell.length_c   1.000
_cell.angle_alpha   90.00
_cell.angle_beta   90.00
_cell.angle_gamma   90.00
#
_symmetry.space_group_name_H-M   'P 1'
#
loop_
_entity.id
_entity.type
_entity.pdbx_description
1 polymer ?
#
loop_
_entity_poly.entity_id
_entity_poly.type
_entity_poly.pdbx_seq_one_letter_code
_entity_poly.pdbx_strand_id
1 'polypeptide(L)'
;MASTRSDFGNKANPFHYQDSTLKNMASKLYKLKAKFERKYYKLSGCRKYDMARDFNIELSATLYQVNQMLNFNEANNVSFNYQKIDTKINSLEQELSSLIS
;
A
#
# COMPACT_ATOMS: atom_id res chain seq x y z
N MET A 1 3.00 39.33 35.31
CA MET A 1 2.01 38.23 35.26
C MET A 1 1.89 37.74 33.83
N ALA A 2 1.86 36.43 33.66
CA ALA A 2 2.01 35.71 32.41
C ALA A 2 0.86 35.92 31.41
N SER A 3 1.15 35.71 30.13
CA SER A 3 0.29 34.89 29.26
C SER A 3 1.12 34.35 28.11
N THR A 4 1.71 33.18 28.32
CA THR A 4 2.07 32.24 27.26
C THR A 4 0.78 31.86 26.54
N ARG A 5 0.53 32.44 25.36
CA ARG A 5 -0.48 31.93 24.44
C ARG A 5 0.11 30.68 23.79
N SER A 6 -0.26 29.53 24.33
CA SER A 6 0.04 28.22 23.76
C SER A 6 -0.58 28.11 22.36
N ASP A 7 0.28 27.98 21.35
CA ASP A 7 -0.03 27.27 20.11
C ASP A 7 -0.62 25.91 20.45
N PHE A 8 -1.80 25.56 19.92
CA PHE A 8 -2.22 24.20 19.53
C PHE A 8 -3.62 24.30 18.93
N GLY A 9 -3.70 24.62 17.64
CA GLY A 9 -4.98 24.85 16.99
C GLY A 9 -5.08 24.47 15.53
N ASN A 10 -4.09 23.78 14.94
CA ASN A 10 -4.27 23.22 13.61
C ASN A 10 -4.81 21.80 13.74
N LYS A 11 -6.13 21.68 13.88
CA LYS A 11 -6.81 20.37 13.87
C LYS A 11 -6.64 19.79 12.46
N ALA A 12 -5.61 18.97 12.28
CA ALA A 12 -5.40 18.21 11.05
C ALA A 12 -6.68 17.41 10.78
N ASN A 13 -7.30 17.66 9.63
CA ASN A 13 -8.54 16.99 9.27
C ASN A 13 -8.26 15.48 9.17
N PRO A 14 -8.89 14.60 9.97
CA PRO A 14 -8.60 13.16 9.96
C PRO A 14 -8.77 12.53 8.57
N PHE A 15 -9.57 13.16 7.70
CA PHE A 15 -9.72 12.80 6.29
C PHE A 15 -8.44 12.96 5.46
N HIS A 16 -7.65 14.01 5.68
CA HIS A 16 -6.35 14.17 5.00
C HIS A 16 -5.34 13.12 5.48
N TYR A 17 -5.44 12.68 6.73
CA TYR A 17 -4.57 11.61 7.26
C TYR A 17 -4.93 10.24 6.67
N GLN A 18 -6.22 9.96 6.47
CA GLN A 18 -6.71 8.73 5.84
C GLN A 18 -6.38 8.64 4.35
N ASP A 19 -6.56 9.74 3.62
CA ASP A 19 -6.22 9.83 2.20
C ASP A 19 -4.71 9.70 1.96
N SER A 20 -3.88 10.40 2.77
CA SER A 20 -2.42 10.26 2.69
C SER A 20 -1.94 8.84 3.00
N THR A 21 -2.58 8.15 3.94
CA THR A 21 -2.28 6.75 4.27
C THR A 21 -2.56 5.82 3.09
N LEU A 22 -3.75 5.91 2.47
CA LEU A 22 -4.09 5.09 1.31
C LEU A 22 -3.20 5.38 0.10
N LYS A 23 -2.89 6.66 -0.16
CA LYS A 23 -1.96 7.06 -1.24
C LYS A 23 -0.57 6.47 -1.02
N ASN A 24 -0.10 6.44 0.22
CA ASN A 24 1.16 5.78 0.57
C ASN A 24 1.11 4.27 0.33
N MET A 25 0.02 3.60 0.72
CA MET A 25 -0.17 2.16 0.46
C MET A 25 -0.20 1.85 -1.03
N ALA A 26 -0.94 2.61 -1.83
CA ALA A 26 -0.96 2.48 -3.29
C ALA A 26 0.44 2.66 -3.88
N SER A 27 1.17 3.69 -3.45
CA SER A 27 2.56 3.94 -3.88
C SER A 27 3.48 2.76 -3.59
N LYS A 28 3.40 2.15 -2.39
CA LYS A 28 4.15 0.93 -2.06
C LYS A 28 3.83 -0.22 -3.01
N LEU A 29 2.55 -0.50 -3.25
CA LEU A 29 2.10 -1.56 -4.14
C LEU A 29 2.55 -1.37 -5.59
N TYR A 30 2.53 -0.14 -6.12
CA TYR A 30 3.08 0.15 -7.45
C TYR A 30 4.60 -0.04 -7.52
N LYS A 31 5.33 0.34 -6.46
CA LYS A 31 6.78 0.08 -6.37
C LYS A 31 7.09 -1.41 -6.31
N LEU A 32 6.30 -2.19 -5.57
CA LEU A 32 6.37 -3.65 -5.53
C LEU A 32 6.18 -4.26 -6.92
N LYS A 33 5.12 -3.85 -7.63
CA LYS A 33 4.83 -4.28 -9.00
C LYS A 33 6.00 -4.01 -9.95
N ALA A 34 6.49 -2.77 -9.97
CA ALA A 34 7.62 -2.39 -10.82
C ALA A 34 8.90 -3.18 -10.48
N LYS A 35 9.15 -3.45 -9.18
CA LYS A 35 10.29 -4.25 -8.73
C LYS A 35 10.16 -5.70 -9.17
N PHE A 36 8.97 -6.29 -9.06
CA PHE A 36 8.66 -7.63 -9.54
C PHE A 36 8.90 -7.75 -11.04
N GLU A 37 8.24 -6.93 -11.86
CA GLU A 37 8.36 -6.98 -13.32
C GLU A 37 9.82 -6.81 -13.78
N ARG A 38 10.54 -5.86 -13.18
CA ARG A 38 11.93 -5.59 -13.55
C ARG A 38 12.89 -6.71 -13.16
N LYS A 39 12.65 -7.40 -12.04
CA LYS A 39 13.58 -8.41 -11.52
C LYS A 39 13.21 -9.81 -11.95
N TYR A 40 11.96 -10.23 -11.73
CA TYR A 40 11.52 -11.61 -12.00
C TYR A 40 11.69 -11.98 -13.47
N TYR A 41 11.24 -11.13 -14.41
CA TYR A 41 11.38 -11.41 -15.85
C TYR A 41 12.82 -11.36 -16.38
N LYS A 42 13.77 -10.86 -15.58
CA LYS A 42 15.20 -10.87 -15.91
C LYS A 42 15.96 -12.08 -15.32
N LEU A 43 15.31 -12.88 -14.47
CA LEU A 43 15.90 -14.11 -13.95
C LEU A 43 15.96 -15.14 -15.08
N SER A 44 17.14 -15.74 -15.31
CA SER A 44 17.32 -16.75 -16.33
C SER A 44 16.67 -18.08 -15.90
N GLY A 45 15.78 -18.59 -16.74
CA GLY A 45 14.95 -19.75 -16.46
C GLY A 45 13.74 -19.37 -15.62
N CYS A 46 12.53 -19.66 -16.12
CA CYS A 46 11.26 -19.46 -15.42
C CYS A 46 11.13 -20.40 -14.20
N ARG A 47 11.98 -20.21 -13.18
CA ARG A 47 11.89 -20.93 -11.91
C ARG A 47 10.85 -20.22 -11.05
N LYS A 48 9.99 -20.99 -10.38
CA LYS A 48 8.93 -20.49 -9.48
C LYS A 48 7.78 -19.75 -10.20
N TYR A 49 7.40 -20.19 -11.40
CA TYR A 49 6.26 -19.60 -12.14
C TYR A 49 4.97 -19.56 -11.32
N ASP A 50 4.62 -20.67 -10.65
CA ASP A 50 3.39 -20.73 -9.86
C ASP A 50 3.40 -19.71 -8.72
N MET A 51 4.52 -19.60 -7.99
CA MET A 51 4.68 -18.59 -6.94
C MET A 51 4.61 -17.17 -7.49
N ALA A 52 5.21 -16.91 -8.66
CA ALA A 52 5.17 -15.60 -9.29
C ALA A 52 3.77 -15.24 -9.81
N ARG A 53 3.02 -16.23 -10.29
CA ARG A 53 1.62 -16.08 -10.71
C ARG A 53 0.75 -15.72 -9.50
N ASP A 54 0.87 -16.49 -8.41
CA ASP A 54 0.10 -16.26 -7.19
C ASP A 54 0.41 -14.87 -6.61
N PHE A 55 1.70 -14.53 -6.49
CA PHE A 55 2.13 -13.20 -6.07
C PHE A 55 1.52 -12.09 -6.93
N ASN A 56 1.55 -12.21 -8.27
CA ASN A 56 1.01 -11.18 -9.16
C ASN A 56 -0.52 -11.03 -9.04
N ILE A 57 -1.25 -12.13 -8.82
CA ILE A 57 -2.69 -12.13 -8.56
C ILE A 57 -2.98 -11.39 -7.26
N GLU A 58 -2.30 -11.76 -6.17
CA GLU A 58 -2.52 -11.15 -4.86
C GLU A 58 -2.14 -9.66 -4.83
N LEU A 59 -1.03 -9.30 -5.47
CA LEU A 59 -0.61 -7.91 -5.64
C LEU A 59 -1.68 -7.10 -6.37
N SER A 60 -2.20 -7.64 -7.48
CA SER A 60 -3.22 -6.97 -8.29
C SER A 60 -4.54 -6.81 -7.51
N ALA A 61 -4.95 -7.84 -6.77
CA ALA A 61 -6.15 -7.80 -5.94
C ALA A 61 -6.03 -6.75 -4.81
N THR A 62 -4.88 -6.70 -4.14
CA THR A 62 -4.61 -5.72 -3.08
C THR A 62 -4.59 -4.30 -3.63
N LEU A 63 -3.98 -4.10 -4.80
CA LEU A 63 -3.91 -2.80 -5.48
C LEU A 63 -5.30 -2.33 -5.93
N TYR A 64 -6.14 -3.23 -6.43
CA TYR A 64 -7.54 -2.94 -6.73
C TYR A 64 -8.30 -2.51 -5.46
N GLN A 65 -8.16 -3.25 -4.36
CA GLN A 65 -8.83 -2.91 -3.10
C GLN A 65 -8.43 -1.53 -2.58
N VAL A 66 -7.14 -1.19 -2.60
CA VAL A 66 -6.65 0.13 -2.15
C VAL A 66 -7.17 1.26 -3.06
N ASN A 67 -7.17 1.06 -4.38
CA ASN A 67 -7.70 2.07 -5.31
C ASN A 67 -9.21 2.25 -5.16
N GLN A 68 -9.96 1.17 -4.90
CA GLN A 68 -11.38 1.29 -4.58
C GLN A 68 -11.57 2.09 -3.30
N MET A 69 -10.79 1.84 -2.25
CA MET A 69 -10.86 2.62 -1.01
C MET A 69 -10.51 4.09 -1.22
N LEU A 70 -9.55 4.43 -2.08
CA LEU A 70 -9.25 5.81 -2.46
C LEU A 70 -10.47 6.48 -3.11
N ASN A 71 -11.04 5.85 -4.13
CA ASN A 71 -12.21 6.37 -4.85
C ASN A 71 -13.44 6.50 -3.94
N PHE A 72 -13.65 5.55 -3.02
CA PHE A 72 -14.77 5.60 -2.07
C PHE A 72 -14.55 6.62 -0.96
N ASN A 73 -13.33 6.82 -0.45
CA ASN A 73 -13.05 7.87 0.53
C ASN A 73 -13.24 9.27 -0.04
N GLU A 74 -12.95 9.48 -1.33
CA GLU A 74 -13.24 10.75 -2.00
C GLU A 74 -14.76 11.02 -2.09
N ALA A 75 -15.58 9.96 -2.15
CA ALA A 75 -17.03 10.07 -2.34
C ALA A 75 -17.86 9.99 -1.03
N ASN A 76 -17.41 9.22 -0.04
CA ASN A 76 -18.16 8.90 1.18
C ASN A 76 -17.21 8.67 2.35
N ASN A 77 -17.44 9.34 3.50
CA ASN A 77 -16.64 9.29 4.72
C ASN A 77 -16.68 7.91 5.42
N VAL A 78 -16.12 6.87 4.82
CA VAL A 78 -16.13 5.49 5.31
C VAL A 78 -14.82 5.15 6.01
N SER A 79 -14.89 4.61 7.23
CA SER A 79 -13.72 4.14 7.96
C SER A 79 -13.29 2.77 7.45
N PHE A 80 -12.07 2.67 6.90
CA PHE A 80 -11.50 1.40 6.43
C PHE A 80 -10.55 0.77 7.45
N ASN A 81 -10.49 -0.57 7.47
CA ASN A 81 -9.50 -1.29 8.28
C ASN A 81 -8.12 -1.31 7.57
N TYR A 82 -7.33 -0.28 7.83
CA TYR A 82 -5.99 -0.11 7.25
C TYR A 82 -4.97 -1.17 7.70
N GLN A 83 -5.13 -1.75 8.90
CA GLN A 83 -4.18 -2.72 9.46
C GLN A 83 -4.13 -4.01 8.63
N LYS A 84 -5.28 -4.47 8.15
CA LYS A 84 -5.37 -5.67 7.30
C LYS A 84 -4.61 -5.47 5.98
N ILE A 85 -4.75 -4.30 5.36
CA ILE A 85 -4.07 -3.97 4.11
C ILE A 85 -2.58 -3.82 4.32
N ASP A 86 -2.16 -3.11 5.37
CA ASP A 86 -0.73 -2.94 5.66
C ASP A 86 -0.06 -4.29 5.91
N THR A 87 -0.72 -5.19 6.65
CA THR A 87 -0.24 -6.57 6.85
C THR A 87 -0.08 -7.33 5.53
N LYS A 88 -1.05 -7.19 4.61
CA LYS A 88 -0.97 -7.84 3.28
C LYS A 88 0.15 -7.25 2.43
N ILE A 89 0.37 -5.94 2.47
CA ILE A 89 1.50 -5.27 1.80
C ILE A 89 2.83 -5.83 2.34
N ASN A 90 2.98 -5.95 3.66
CA ASN A 90 4.20 -6.50 4.27
C ASN A 90 4.43 -7.97 3.86
N SER A 91 3.38 -8.80 3.77
CA SER A 91 3.47 -10.17 3.23
C SER A 91 4.00 -10.19 1.80
N LEU A 92 3.42 -9.36 0.92
CA LEU A 92 3.85 -9.24 -0.48
C LEU A 92 5.31 -8.77 -0.60
N GLU A 93 5.79 -7.89 0.29
CA GLU A 93 7.20 -7.49 0.33
C GLU A 93 8.14 -8.66 0.64
N GLN A 94 7.75 -9.55 1.56
CA GLN A 94 8.54 -10.74 1.88
C GLN A 94 8.49 -11.78 0.76
N GLU A 95 7.30 -12.08 0.24
CA GLU A 95 7.12 -13.02 -0.88
C GLU A 95 7.91 -12.58 -2.11
N LEU A 96 7.87 -11.29 -2.46
CA LEU A 96 8.67 -10.77 -3.56
C LEU A 96 10.16 -10.99 -3.31
N SER A 97 10.62 -10.80 -2.08
CA SER A 97 12.03 -11.00 -1.72
C SER A 97 12.46 -12.45 -1.91
N SER A 98 11.61 -13.43 -1.59
CA SER A 98 11.85 -14.87 -1.84
C SER A 98 11.76 -15.26 -3.32
N LEU A 99 10.98 -14.53 -4.12
CA LEU A 99 10.87 -14.75 -5.57
C LEU A 99 12.11 -14.27 -6.33
N ILE A 100 12.70 -13.15 -5.91
CA ILE A 100 13.81 -12.49 -6.61
C ILE A 100 15.20 -12.74 -5.98
N SER A 101 15.25 -13.49 -4.89
CA SER A 101 16.48 -14.03 -4.29
C SER A 101 17.01 -15.20 -5.10
#